data_AF-A0A0N1LHM1-F1
#
_entry.id   AF-A0A0N1LHM1-F1
#
_cell.length_a   1.000
_cell.length_b   1.000
_cell.length_c   1.000
_cell.angle_alpha   90.00
_cell.angle_beta   90.00
_cell.angle_gamma   90.00
#
_symmetry.space_group_name_H-M   'P 1'
#
loop_
_entity.id
_entity.type
_entity.pdbx_description
1 polymer ?
#
loop_
_entity_poly.entity_id
_entity_poly.type
_entity_poly.pdbx_seq_one_letter_code
_entity_poly.pdbx_strand_id
1 'polypeptide(L)'
;AVQLAASLNSLRGGTGGLNPLGVLQSASGIDRLRILGADEDTGRGTSLAVGQYISNDVYVEIITDTRGFTATQIEISLSKALSVLSQVGSFGGSNVNVQYRKDY
;
A
#
# COMPACT_ATOMS: atom_id res chain seq x y z
N ALA A 1 -3.41 -38.21 -4.38
CA ALA A 1 -3.13 -36.86 -4.92
C ALA A 1 -1.96 -36.24 -4.14
N VAL A 2 -0.74 -36.45 -4.62
CA VAL A 2 0.50 -35.85 -4.04
C VAL A 2 1.34 -35.17 -5.16
N GLN A 3 1.00 -35.43 -6.42
CA GLN A 3 1.75 -34.91 -7.58
C GLN A 3 1.50 -33.42 -7.87
N LEU A 4 0.49 -32.79 -7.27
CA LEU A 4 0.23 -31.35 -7.41
C LEU A 4 1.04 -30.48 -6.41
N ALA A 5 1.61 -31.09 -5.36
CA ALA A 5 2.50 -30.38 -4.44
C ALA A 5 3.96 -30.39 -4.90
N ALA A 6 4.37 -31.41 -5.66
CA ALA A 6 5.74 -31.55 -6.16
C ALA A 6 6.06 -30.54 -7.28
N SER A 7 5.08 -30.14 -8.09
CA SER A 7 5.27 -29.18 -9.20
C SER A 7 5.41 -27.73 -8.74
N LEU A 8 4.88 -27.35 -7.58
CA LEU A 8 5.04 -25.99 -7.05
C LEU A 8 6.43 -25.76 -6.43
N ASN A 9 7.08 -26.83 -5.96
CA ASN A 9 8.43 -26.76 -5.42
C ASN A 9 9.50 -26.69 -6.52
N SER A 10 9.17 -27.09 -7.76
CA SER A 10 10.07 -26.98 -8.91
C SER A 10 10.15 -25.56 -9.49
N LEU A 11 9.22 -24.65 -9.17
CA LEU A 11 9.31 -23.24 -9.58
C LEU A 11 9.93 -22.32 -8.51
N ARG A 12 10.10 -22.82 -7.27
CA ARG A 12 10.80 -22.11 -6.19
C ARG A 12 12.25 -22.59 -6.12
N GLY A 13 13.06 -22.15 -7.08
CA GLY A 13 14.51 -22.07 -6.94
C GLY A 13 15.20 -23.36 -6.50
N GLY A 14 15.56 -24.20 -7.47
CA GLY A 14 16.64 -25.15 -7.29
C GLY A 14 17.89 -24.43 -6.77
N THR A 15 18.56 -25.08 -5.82
CA THR A 15 19.88 -24.75 -5.27
C THR A 15 20.84 -24.19 -6.31
N GLY A 16 21.15 -22.89 -6.23
CA GLY A 16 22.32 -22.30 -6.89
C GLY A 16 22.09 -21.27 -8.00
N GLY A 17 20.89 -20.69 -8.16
CA GLY A 17 20.65 -19.58 -9.09
C GLY A 17 20.20 -18.34 -8.36
N LEU A 18 20.85 -17.20 -8.61
CA LEU A 18 20.37 -15.87 -8.22
C LEU A 18 18.88 -15.79 -8.56
N ASN A 19 18.06 -15.35 -7.61
CA ASN A 19 16.63 -15.17 -7.78
C ASN A 19 16.35 -13.68 -8.05
N PRO A 20 16.65 -13.14 -9.25
CA PRO A 20 16.50 -11.72 -9.53
C PRO A 20 15.06 -11.27 -9.44
N LEU A 21 14.07 -12.16 -9.64
CA LEU A 21 12.66 -11.81 -9.44
C LEU A 21 12.32 -11.63 -7.96
N GLY A 22 12.86 -12.45 -7.06
CA GLY A 22 12.73 -12.25 -5.61
C GLY A 22 13.44 -10.98 -5.12
N VAL A 23 14.60 -10.66 -5.72
CA VAL A 23 15.32 -9.41 -5.45
C VAL A 23 14.57 -8.20 -6.01
N LEU A 24 13.99 -8.28 -7.21
CA LEU A 24 13.21 -7.21 -7.82
C LEU A 24 11.86 -7.00 -7.12
N GLN A 25 11.21 -8.07 -6.64
CA GLN A 25 10.03 -7.97 -5.77
C GLN A 25 10.37 -7.32 -4.41
N SER A 26 11.63 -7.45 -3.94
CA SER A 26 12.14 -6.73 -2.76
C SER A 26 12.76 -5.35 -3.06
N ALA A 27 12.89 -4.95 -4.33
CA ALA A 27 13.77 -3.82 -4.69
C ALA A 27 13.11 -2.45 -4.64
N SER A 28 11.78 -2.35 -4.69
CA SER A 28 11.10 -1.05 -4.62
C SER A 28 10.63 -0.67 -3.22
N GLY A 29 10.48 -1.65 -2.31
CA GLY A 29 9.85 -1.44 -0.99
C GLY A 29 8.36 -1.09 -1.05
N ILE A 30 7.77 -0.92 -2.25
CA ILE A 30 6.40 -0.43 -2.43
C ILE A 30 5.44 -1.61 -2.48
N ASP A 31 4.45 -1.62 -1.58
CA ASP A 31 3.43 -2.67 -1.51
C ASP A 31 2.22 -2.40 -2.39
N ARG A 32 1.91 -1.12 -2.63
CA ARG A 32 0.72 -0.71 -3.39
C ARG A 32 1.05 0.45 -4.32
N LEU A 33 0.66 0.31 -5.59
CA LEU A 33 0.68 1.38 -6.58
C LEU A 33 -0.67 1.41 -7.29
N ARG A 34 -1.35 2.56 -7.30
CA ARG A 34 -2.68 2.71 -7.92
C ARG A 34 -2.89 4.09 -8.51
N ILE A 35 -3.73 4.17 -9.53
CA ILE A 35 -4.18 5.44 -10.11
C ILE A 35 -5.53 5.79 -9.49
N LEU A 36 -5.67 7.03 -9.05
CA LEU A 36 -6.91 7.63 -8.59
C LEU A 36 -7.51 8.46 -9.71
N GLY A 37 -8.82 8.33 -9.92
CA GLY A 37 -9.56 9.22 -10.80
C GLY A 37 -9.48 10.68 -10.33
N ALA A 38 -9.62 11.60 -11.28
CA ALA A 38 -9.80 13.00 -10.98
C ALA A 38 -11.09 13.20 -10.16
N ASP A 39 -11.06 14.20 -9.29
CA ASP A 39 -12.18 14.61 -8.43
C ASP A 39 -12.41 16.10 -8.68
N GLU A 40 -13.45 16.42 -9.44
CA GLU A 40 -13.74 17.80 -9.88
C GLU A 40 -14.20 18.68 -8.72
N ASP A 41 -14.92 18.10 -7.75
CA ASP A 41 -15.46 18.81 -6.57
C ASP A 41 -14.33 19.37 -5.70
N THR A 42 -13.23 18.62 -5.57
CA THR A 42 -12.03 19.03 -4.83
C THR A 42 -10.96 19.67 -5.72
N GLY A 43 -11.21 19.77 -7.03
CA GLY A 43 -10.26 20.29 -8.02
C GLY A 43 -9.04 19.39 -8.28
N ARG A 44 -9.05 18.16 -7.77
CA ARG A 44 -7.95 17.20 -7.85
C ARG A 44 -7.89 16.53 -9.22
N GLY A 45 -6.71 16.53 -9.83
CA GLY A 45 -6.48 15.81 -11.10
C GLY A 45 -6.35 14.30 -10.91
N THR A 46 -6.20 13.57 -12.02
CA THR A 46 -5.78 12.17 -11.99
C THR A 46 -4.52 12.03 -11.14
N SER A 47 -4.57 11.19 -10.11
CA SER A 47 -3.50 11.07 -9.13
C SER A 47 -2.86 9.69 -9.17
N LEU A 48 -1.58 9.63 -8.82
CA LEU A 48 -0.86 8.41 -8.53
C LEU A 48 -0.76 8.25 -7.01
N ALA A 49 -1.11 7.08 -6.50
CA ALA A 49 -0.96 6.74 -5.09
C ALA A 49 0.05 5.59 -4.93
N VAL A 50 1.02 5.81 -4.07
CA VAL A 50 2.12 4.88 -3.76
C VAL A 50 2.06 4.60 -2.27
N GLY A 51 1.92 3.33 -1.90
CA GLY A 51 1.76 2.91 -0.52
C GLY A 51 2.67 1.76 -0.12
N GLN A 52 3.05 1.77 1.16
CA GLN A 52 3.98 0.83 1.75
C GLN A 52 3.64 0.61 3.23
N TYR A 53 3.73 -0.65 3.65
CA TYR A 53 3.80 -1.03 5.05
C TYR A 53 5.23 -0.84 5.54
N ILE A 54 5.39 0.07 6.50
CA ILE A 54 6.69 0.31 7.17
C ILE A 54 6.85 -0.61 8.40
N SER A 55 5.76 -1.23 8.83
CA SER A 55 5.68 -2.29 9.84
C SER A 55 4.41 -3.12 9.60
N ASN A 56 4.23 -4.23 10.33
CA ASN A 56 3.04 -5.08 10.24
C ASN A 56 1.74 -4.30 10.51
N ASP A 57 1.81 -3.26 11.34
CA ASP A 57 0.65 -2.51 11.80
C ASP A 57 0.61 -1.06 11.29
N VAL A 58 1.59 -0.64 10.48
CA VAL A 58 1.70 0.77 10.03
C VAL A 58 1.83 0.84 8.51
N TYR A 59 0.83 1.43 7.88
CA TYR A 59 0.77 1.69 6.45
C TYR A 59 0.91 3.19 6.18
N VAL A 60 1.71 3.53 5.17
CA VAL A 60 1.90 4.89 4.69
C VAL A 60 1.58 4.94 3.20
N GLU A 61 0.81 5.93 2.76
CA GLU A 61 0.50 6.17 1.36
C GLU A 61 0.75 7.64 1.00
N ILE A 62 1.41 7.88 -0.12
CA ILE A 62 1.58 9.20 -0.72
C ILE A 62 0.77 9.24 -2.01
N ILE A 63 -0.06 10.26 -2.13
CA ILE A 63 -0.91 10.52 -3.28
C ILE A 63 -0.40 11.81 -3.92
N THR A 64 -0.12 11.80 -5.22
CA THR A 64 0.30 12.98 -5.97
C THR A 64 -0.43 13.07 -7.30
N ASP A 65 -0.88 14.26 -7.69
CA ASP A 65 -1.54 14.49 -8.98
C ASP A 65 -0.67 15.28 -9.96
N THR A 66 -1.13 15.38 -11.20
CA THR A 66 -0.43 16.12 -12.26
C THR A 66 -0.54 17.64 -12.14
N ARG A 67 -1.29 18.16 -11.15
CA ARG A 67 -1.58 19.59 -10.94
C ARG A 67 -0.88 20.14 -9.69
N GLY A 68 -0.07 19.34 -9.01
CA GLY A 68 0.72 19.75 -7.84
C GLY A 68 0.06 19.47 -6.50
N PHE A 69 -1.08 18.76 -6.45
CA PHE A 69 -1.62 18.25 -5.20
C PHE A 69 -0.80 17.05 -4.73
N THR A 70 -0.43 17.08 -3.45
CA THR A 70 0.10 15.93 -2.72
C THR A 70 -0.66 15.74 -1.42
N ALA A 71 -0.93 14.48 -1.06
CA ALA A 71 -1.45 14.09 0.25
C ALA A 71 -0.69 12.89 0.79
N THR A 72 -0.44 12.89 2.09
CA THR A 72 0.14 11.78 2.83
C THR A 72 -0.90 11.21 3.76
N GLN A 73 -1.08 9.90 3.71
CA GLN A 73 -1.97 9.14 4.57
C GLN A 73 -1.16 8.15 5.39
N ILE A 74 -1.47 8.05 6.68
CA ILE A 74 -0.87 7.10 7.60
C ILE A 74 -2.00 6.35 8.29
N GLU A 75 -1.97 5.02 8.24
CA GLU A 75 -2.88 4.16 8.99
C GLU A 75 -2.09 3.34 10.00
N ILE A 76 -2.49 3.42 11.26
CA ILE A 76 -1.92 2.65 12.37
C ILE A 76 -3.00 1.70 12.89
N SER A 77 -2.77 0.41 12.74
CA SER A 77 -3.62 -0.63 13.32
C SER A 77 -3.29 -0.78 14.80
N LEU A 78 -4.25 -0.46 15.67
CA LEU A 78 -4.11 -0.65 17.12
C LEU A 78 -4.53 -2.06 17.54
N SER A 79 -5.46 -2.66 16.79
CA SER A 79 -5.89 -4.06 16.95
C SER A 79 -6.53 -4.55 15.64
N LYS A 80 -6.96 -5.82 15.61
CA LYS A 80 -7.73 -6.38 14.48
C LYS A 80 -9.01 -5.59 14.15
N ALA A 81 -9.56 -4.88 15.14
CA ALA A 81 -10.83 -4.18 15.04
C ALA A 81 -10.70 -2.65 15.13
N LEU A 82 -9.50 -2.11 15.36
CA LEU A 82 -9.30 -0.69 15.65
C LEU A 82 -8.09 -0.16 14.89
N SER A 83 -8.28 0.90 14.11
CA SER A 83 -7.20 1.64 13.46
C SER A 83 -7.35 3.15 13.63
N VAL A 84 -6.22 3.86 13.53
CA VAL A 84 -6.17 5.31 13.49
C VAL A 84 -5.66 5.73 12.12
N LEU A 85 -6.41 6.60 11.46
CA LEU A 85 -6.08 7.15 10.16
C LEU A 85 -5.72 8.63 10.32
N SER A 86 -4.54 9.01 9.87
CA SER A 86 -4.10 10.40 9.79
C SER A 86 -3.88 10.75 8.32
N GLN A 87 -4.37 11.91 7.88
CA GLN A 87 -4.18 12.40 6.53
C GLN A 87 -3.78 13.88 6.56
N VAL A 88 -2.79 14.23 5.76
CA VAL A 88 -2.34 15.62 5.58
C VAL A 88 -2.20 15.91 4.09
N GLY A 89 -2.77 17.02 3.64
CA GLY A 89 -2.73 17.48 2.24
C GLY A 89 -1.98 18.80 2.09
N SER A 90 -1.32 18.95 0.94
CA SER A 90 -0.59 20.16 0.50
C SER A 90 -1.43 21.44 0.45
N PHE A 91 -2.76 21.34 0.33
CA PHE A 91 -3.67 22.49 0.36
C PHE A 91 -4.18 22.85 1.78
N GLY A 92 -3.47 22.41 2.82
CA GLY A 92 -3.71 22.85 4.20
C GLY A 92 -4.74 22.03 4.98
N GLY A 93 -5.28 20.96 4.40
CA GLY A 93 -6.17 20.03 5.11
C GLY A 93 -5.39 18.99 5.90
N SER A 94 -5.60 18.91 7.22
CA SER A 94 -5.17 17.79 8.04
C SER A 94 -6.35 17.22 8.82
N ASN A 95 -6.37 15.91 8.99
CA ASN A 95 -7.49 15.20 9.58
C ASN A 95 -7.01 13.91 10.24
N VAL A 96 -7.61 13.57 11.37
CA VAL A 96 -7.33 12.34 12.12
C VAL A 96 -8.65 11.66 12.46
N ASN A 97 -8.78 10.38 12.10
CA ASN A 97 -9.94 9.55 12.36
C ASN A 97 -9.56 8.30 13.13
N VAL A 98 -10.46 7.85 13.98
CA VAL A 98 -10.38 6.53 14.61
C VAL A 98 -11.47 5.66 14.00
N GLN A 99 -11.09 4.49 13.51
CA GLN A 99 -11.98 3.55 12.86
C GLN A 99 -12.10 2.28 13.70
N TYR A 100 -13.34 1.92 14.05
CA TYR A 100 -13.66 0.66 14.70
C TYR A 100 -14.49 -0.21 13.76
N ARG A 101 -14.05 -1.45 13.52
CA ARG A 101 -14.73 -2.44 12.70
C ARG A 101 -15.15 -3.62 13.57
N LYS A 102 -16.43 -3.97 13.51
CA LYS A 102 -16.98 -5.17 14.16
C LYS A 102 -17.45 -6.13 13.07
N ASP A 103 -16.79 -7.27 12.98
CA ASP A 103 -17.24 -8.38 12.14
C ASP A 103 -18.40 -9.09 12.89
N TYR A 104 -19.52 -9.29 12.19
CA TYR A 104 -20.73 -9.93 12.73
C TYR A 104 -20.86 -11.37 12.22
#